data_AF-A0A947IZM9-F1
#
_entry.id   AF-A0A947IZM9-F1
#
_cell.length_a   1.000
_cell.length_b   1.000
_cell.length_c   1.000
_cell.angle_alpha   90.00
_cell.angle_beta   90.00
_cell.angle_gamma   90.00
#
_symmetry.space_group_name_H-M   'P 1'
#
loop_
_entity.id
_entity.type
_entity.pdbx_description
1 polymer ?
#
loop_
_entity_poly.entity_id
_entity_poly.type
_entity_poly.pdbx_seq_one_letter_code
_entity_poly.pdbx_strand_id
1 'polypeptide(L)' 'MSIDDLTHKIIGCAMKVHATLGNGFQEVIYQRCLAIEMKDESLSFKREKEMLIYYKDIEVGTRRVDFLVEGKVMVELKA' A
#
# COMPACT_ATOMS: atom_id res chain seq x y z
N MET A 1 11.89 -13.34 -1.34
CA MET A 1 11.29 -12.74 -0.13
C MET A 1 9.98 -13.45 0.15
N SER A 2 9.79 -13.95 1.38
CA SER A 2 8.53 -14.56 1.82
C SER A 2 7.44 -13.48 1.95
N ILE A 3 6.18 -13.89 2.11
CA ILE A 3 5.09 -12.94 2.37
C ILE A 3 5.31 -12.24 3.72
N ASP A 4 5.75 -12.98 4.74
CA ASP A 4 5.98 -12.43 6.08
C ASP A 4 7.13 -11.41 6.12
N ASP A 5 8.20 -11.65 5.36
CA ASP A 5 9.30 -10.69 5.21
C ASP A 5 8.82 -9.41 4.50
N LEU A 6 8.01 -9.57 3.46
CA LEU A 6 7.48 -8.45 2.69
C LEU A 6 6.54 -7.60 3.53
N THR A 7 5.61 -8.23 4.28
CA THR A 7 4.69 -7.50 5.15
C THR A 7 5.44 -6.80 6.29
N HIS A 8 6.47 -7.42 6.88
CA HIS A 8 7.32 -6.76 7.86
C HIS A 8 7.99 -5.50 7.30
N LYS A 9 8.53 -5.55 6.08
CA LYS A 9 9.13 -4.37 5.43
C LYS A 9 8.10 -3.25 5.18
N ILE A 10 6.92 -3.61 4.68
CA ILE A 10 5.84 -2.65 4.42
C ILE A 10 5.38 -1.98 5.72
N ILE A 11 5.20 -2.76 6.79
CA ILE A 11 4.83 -2.26 8.11
C ILE A 11 5.93 -1.34 8.64
N GLY A 12 7.20 -1.73 8.51
CA GLY A 12 8.34 -0.89 8.88
C GLY A 12 8.34 0.47 8.17
N CYS A 13 8.08 0.50 6.87
CA CYS A 13 7.89 1.74 6.10
C CYS A 13 6.76 2.59 6.69
N ALA A 14 5.59 2.01 6.94
CA ALA A 14 4.44 2.72 7.50
C ALA A 14 4.73 3.27 8.90
N MET A 15 5.44 2.52 9.74
CA MET A 15 5.86 2.97 11.07
C MET A 15 6.83 4.15 10.99
N LYS A 16 7.81 4.13 10.07
CA LYS A 16 8.71 5.27 9.84
C LYS A 16 7.92 6.52 9.43
N VAL A 17 7.00 6.39 8.46
CA VAL A 17 6.12 7.50 8.06
C VAL A 17 5.37 8.07 9.28
N HIS A 18 4.75 7.22 10.08
CA HIS A 18 3.98 7.67 11.24
C HIS A 18 4.86 8.32 12.31
N ALA A 19 6.04 7.76 12.59
CA ALA A 19 6.99 8.31 13.54
C ALA A 19 7.54 9.69 13.10
N THR A 20 7.75 9.88 11.79
CA THR A 20 8.27 11.14 11.24
C THR A 20 7.20 12.21 11.09
N LEU A 21 6.03 11.85 10.55
CA LEU A 21 4.98 12.82 10.21
C LEU A 21 4.01 13.08 11.38
N GLY A 22 3.82 12.11 12.28
CA GLY A 22 2.82 12.18 13.34
C GLY A 22 1.39 12.00 12.81
N ASN A 23 0.40 12.57 13.51
CA ASN A 23 -1.01 12.57 13.13
C ASN A 23 -1.47 13.95 12.59
N GLY A 24 -2.69 14.03 12.03
CA GLY A 24 -3.32 15.30 11.65
C GLY A 24 -3.30 15.65 10.15
N PHE A 25 -2.82 14.75 9.29
CA PHE A 25 -2.79 14.96 7.84
C PHE A 25 -3.84 14.12 7.10
N GLN A 26 -4.14 14.51 5.86
CA GLN A 26 -5.01 13.72 4.98
C GLN A 26 -4.33 12.40 4.58
N GLU A 27 -5.12 11.34 4.37
CA GLU A 27 -4.66 10.01 3.94
C GLU A 27 -3.71 10.06 2.72
N VAL A 28 -3.98 10.96 1.76
CA VAL A 28 -3.14 11.15 0.57
C VAL A 28 -1.70 11.58 0.90
N ILE A 29 -1.49 12.29 2.02
CA ILE A 29 -0.14 12.68 2.46
C ILE A 29 0.61 11.46 2.95
N TYR A 30 0.00 10.63 3.80
CA TYR A 30 0.60 9.36 4.24
C TYR A 30 0.87 8.42 3.05
N GLN A 31 -0.05 8.36 2.08
CA GLN A 31 0.14 7.57 0.87
C GLN A 31 1.40 8.01 0.12
N ARG A 32 1.60 9.32 -0.08
CA ARG A 32 2.80 9.85 -0.74
C ARG A 32 4.08 9.57 0.06
N CYS A 33 4.04 9.70 1.38
CA CYS A 33 5.19 9.38 2.24
C CYS A 33 5.52 7.87 2.20
N LEU A 34 4.52 7.00 2.24
CA LEU A 34 4.72 5.56 2.19
C LEU A 34 5.35 5.12 0.86
N ALA A 35 4.98 5.77 -0.26
CA ALA A 35 5.62 5.54 -1.54
C ALA A 35 7.12 5.88 -1.55
N ILE A 36 7.53 6.89 -0.78
CA ILE A 36 8.95 7.27 -0.62
C ILE A 36 9.68 6.18 0.17
N GLU A 37 9.17 5.82 1.36
CA GLU A 37 9.80 4.79 2.21
C GLU A 37 9.92 3.43 1.49
N MET A 38 8.87 3.00 0.78
CA MET A 38 8.92 1.75 0.02
C MET A 38 9.94 1.81 -1.12
N LYS A 39 10.13 2.97 -1.75
CA LYS A 39 11.16 3.15 -2.79
C LYS A 39 12.56 3.08 -2.18
N ASP A 40 12.77 3.68 -1.01
CA ASP A 40 14.05 3.65 -0.30
C ASP A 40 14.40 2.23 0.16
N GLU A 41 13.40 1.44 0.55
CA GLU A 41 13.53 0.00 0.84
C GLU A 41 13.61 -0.89 -0.42
N SER A 42 13.69 -0.29 -1.62
CA SER A 42 13.77 -0.96 -2.92
C SER A 42 12.62 -1.93 -3.19
N LEU A 43 11.42 -1.64 -2.68
CA LEU A 43 10.19 -2.37 -2.99
C LEU A 43 9.56 -1.83 -4.27
N SER A 44 9.21 -2.73 -5.20
CA SER A 44 8.39 -2.40 -6.36
C SER A 44 6.92 -2.30 -5.95
N PHE A 45 6.21 -1.30 -6.48
CA PHE A 45 4.78 -1.15 -6.22
C PHE A 45 4.07 -0.44 -7.38
N LYS A 46 2.76 -0.70 -7.50
CA LYS A 46 1.85 0.07 -8.33
C LYS A 46 0.95 0.91 -7.44
N ARG A 47 0.86 2.21 -7.70
CA ARG A 47 -0.01 3.15 -6.98
C ARG A 47 -1.38 3.21 -7.63
N GLU A 48 -2.40 3.39 -6.80
CA GLU A 48 -3.79 3.65 -7.23
C GLU A 48 -4.25 2.66 -8.30
N LYS A 49 -3.94 1.37 -8.10
CA LYS A 49 -4.18 0.33 -9.10
C LYS A 49 -5.66 -0.03 -9.10
N GLU A 50 -6.30 0.12 -10.24
CA GLU A 50 -7.65 -0.38 -10.46
C GLU A 50 -7.65 -1.89 -10.69
N MET A 51 -8.59 -2.59 -10.05
CA MET A 51 -8.73 -4.04 -10.09
C MET A 51 -10.20 -4.41 -10.26
N LEU A 52 -10.47 -5.38 -11.13
CA LEU A 52 -11.80 -5.97 -11.29
C LEU A 52 -12.16 -6.81 -10.07
N ILE A 53 -13.40 -6.71 -9.63
CA ILE A 53 -13.97 -7.49 -8.54
C ILE A 53 -14.99 -8.45 -9.12
N TYR A 54 -14.85 -9.72 -8.75
CA TYR A 54 -15.76 -10.78 -9.15
C TYR A 54 -16.48 -11.35 -7.93
N TYR A 55 -17.78 -11.56 -8.06
CA TYR A 55 -18.59 -12.34 -7.13
C TYR A 55 -19.14 -13.56 -7.87
N LYS A 56 -18.70 -14.76 -7.51
CA LYS A 56 -19.05 -16.02 -8.20
C LYS A 56 -18.81 -15.93 -9.72
N ASP A 57 -17.62 -15.49 -10.10
CA ASP A 57 -17.19 -15.28 -11.51
C ASP A 57 -17.99 -14.22 -12.29
N ILE A 58 -18.93 -13.53 -11.65
CA ILE A 58 -19.64 -12.40 -12.23
C ILE A 58 -18.88 -11.12 -11.87
N GLU A 59 -18.50 -10.33 -12.87
CA GLU A 59 -17.91 -9.01 -12.65
C GLU A 59 -18.94 -8.09 -11.97
N VAL A 60 -18.58 -7.53 -10.82
CA VAL A 60 -19.48 -6.67 -10.02
C VAL A 60 -18.98 -5.23 -9.90
N GLY A 61 -17.86 -4.91 -10.55
CA GLY A 61 -17.30 -3.56 -10.61
C GLY A 61 -15.80 -3.54 -10.40
N THR A 62 -15.27 -2.34 -10.13
CA THR A 62 -13.84 -2.12 -9.89
C THR A 62 -13.59 -1.61 -8.48
N ARG A 63 -12.40 -1.92 -7.97
CA ARG A 63 -11.83 -1.31 -6.77
C ARG A 63 -10.48 -0.75 -7.11
N ARG A 64 -10.20 0.45 -6.61
CA ARG A 64 -8.86 1.04 -6.66
C ARG A 64 -8.16 0.81 -5.32
N VAL A 65 -7.02 0.14 -5.36
CA VAL A 65 -6.16 -0.05 -4.18
C VAL A 65 -5.06 1.01 -4.15
N ASP A 66 -4.69 1.49 -2.97
CA ASP A 66 -3.64 2.49 -2.79
C ASP A 66 -2.31 1.97 -3.33
N PHE A 67 -1.94 0.74 -2.93
CA PHE A 67 -0.76 0.07 -3.45
C PHE A 67 -0.97 -1.43 -3.71
N LEU A 68 -0.37 -1.91 -4.79
CA LEU A 68 -0.03 -3.32 -4.98
C LEU A 68 1.50 -3.46 -4.96
N VAL A 69 2.03 -4.02 -3.87
CA VAL A 69 3.47 -4.14 -3.60
C VAL A 69 3.97 -5.52 -4.03
N GLU A 70 5.08 -5.56 -4.78
CA GLU A 70 5.72 -6.76 -5.33
C GLU A 70 4.78 -7.68 -6.12
N GLY A 71 3.64 -7.14 -6.59
CA GLY A 71 2.58 -7.92 -7.21
C GLY A 71 1.88 -8.93 -6.29
N LYS A 72 2.10 -8.85 -4.97
CA LYS A 72 1.70 -9.88 -3.99
C LYS A 72 0.82 -9.35 -2.86
N VAL A 73 1.09 -8.15 -2.37
CA VAL A 73 0.39 -7.59 -1.19
C VAL A 73 -0.33 -6.31 -1.58
N MET A 74 -1.64 -6.27 -1.31
CA MET A 74 -2.43 -5.05 -1.40
C MET A 74 -2.31 -4.29 -0.08
N VAL A 75 -2.02 -2.99 -0.15
CA VAL A 75 -1.94 -2.11 1.01
C VAL A 75 -2.97 -1.01 0.82
N GLU A 76 -3.79 -0.81 1.86
CA GLU A 76 -4.81 0.22 1.90
C GLU A 76 -4.60 1.07 3.14
N LEU A 77 -4.54 2.38 2.95
CA LEU A 77 -4.31 3.31 4.03
C LEU A 77 -5.65 3.67 4.66
N LYS A 78 -5.60 3.93 5.97
CA LYS A 78 -6.66 4.56 6.75
C LYS A 78 -5.96 5.52 7.71
N ALA A 79 -6.34 6.79 7.66
CA ALA A 79 -5.80 7.83 8.53
C ALA A 79 -6.89 8.36 9.48
#